data_AF-A0A812MDV1-F1
#
_entry.id   AF-A0A812MDV1-F1
#
_cell.length_a   1.000
_cell.length_b   1.000
_cell.length_c   1.000
_cell.angle_alpha   90.00
_cell.angle_beta   90.00
_cell.angle_gamma   90.00
#
_symmetry.space_group_name_H-M   'P 1'
#
loop_
_entity.id
_entity.type
_entity.pdbx_description
1 polymer ?
#
loop_
_entity_poly.entity_id
_entity_poly.type
_entity_poly.pdbx_seq_one_letter_code
_entity_poly.pdbx_strand_id
1 'polypeptide(L)'
;SCKPKSPTFYLRAVTASVNFDTGGDLNDFMHGWLNYQIEHHCWPDLSMLAYQKGQPELKQICEKYGVPYVQENVFVRLKKTLDIMKGKSQMRRYPDTFEREVDMMVWRDQAGRVVA
;
A
#
# COMPACT_ATOMS: atom_id res chain seq x y z
N SER A 1 -3.71 7.34 13.12
CA SER A 1 -4.44 6.95 11.90
C SER A 1 -4.56 8.17 10.98
N CYS A 2 -4.76 8.01 9.68
CA CYS A 2 -5.02 9.12 8.76
C CYS A 2 -6.47 9.07 8.24
N LYS A 3 -7.01 10.21 7.83
CA LYS A 3 -8.34 10.31 7.22
C LYS A 3 -8.38 9.47 5.93
N PRO A 4 -9.45 8.70 5.68
CA PRO A 4 -9.60 7.94 4.44
C PRO A 4 -9.53 8.86 3.21
N LYS A 5 -8.94 8.38 2.11
CA LYS A 5 -8.83 9.09 0.82
C LYS A 5 -8.09 10.45 0.89
N SER A 6 -7.37 10.72 1.98
CA SER A 6 -6.46 11.85 2.08
C SER A 6 -5.16 11.62 1.29
N PRO A 7 -4.37 12.67 0.97
CA PRO A 7 -3.06 12.50 0.37
C PRO A 7 -2.14 11.57 1.17
N THR A 8 -2.11 11.70 2.49
CA THR A 8 -1.34 10.80 3.38
C THR A 8 -1.83 9.36 3.30
N PHE A 9 -3.14 9.13 3.17
CA PHE A 9 -3.71 7.78 2.99
C PHE A 9 -3.18 7.12 1.71
N TYR A 10 -3.22 7.80 0.58
CA TYR A 10 -2.72 7.24 -0.69
C TYR A 10 -1.22 6.99 -0.67
N LEU A 11 -0.44 7.92 -0.10
CA LEU A 11 1.01 7.76 -0.03
C LEU A 11 1.41 6.58 0.86
N ARG A 12 0.71 6.36 1.98
CA ARG A 12 0.87 5.15 2.81
C ARG A 12 0.46 3.89 2.06
N ALA A 13 -0.67 3.90 1.35
CA ALA A 13 -1.14 2.75 0.57
C ALA A 13 -0.10 2.30 -0.48
N VAL A 14 0.56 3.24 -1.17
CA VAL A 14 1.61 2.92 -2.15
C VAL A 14 2.90 2.47 -1.48
N THR A 15 3.37 3.19 -0.46
CA THR A 15 4.74 2.99 0.08
C THR A 15 4.84 1.92 1.17
N ALA A 16 3.73 1.57 1.82
CA ALA A 16 3.68 0.53 2.85
C ALA A 16 3.21 -0.83 2.30
N SER A 17 2.73 -0.87 1.06
CA SER A 17 2.31 -2.10 0.38
C SER A 17 3.31 -2.49 -0.72
N VAL A 18 3.13 -3.69 -1.26
CA VAL A 18 3.95 -4.23 -2.35
C VAL A 18 3.08 -5.10 -3.22
N ASN A 19 3.23 -4.97 -4.53
CA ASN A 19 2.63 -5.90 -5.47
C ASN A 19 3.51 -7.13 -5.69
N PHE A 20 2.87 -8.25 -6.03
CA PHE A 20 3.59 -9.42 -6.54
C PHE A 20 3.69 -9.35 -8.06
N ASP A 21 4.04 -10.45 -8.71
CA ASP A 21 4.03 -10.47 -10.16
C ASP A 21 2.59 -10.25 -10.66
N THR A 22 2.38 -9.23 -11.48
CA THR A 22 1.05 -8.78 -11.93
C THR A 22 0.95 -8.80 -13.44
N GLY A 23 -0.25 -9.14 -13.92
CA GLY A 23 -0.60 -9.13 -15.33
C GLY A 23 -0.76 -10.55 -15.86
N GLY A 24 -1.62 -10.67 -16.87
CA GLY A 24 -1.99 -11.94 -17.48
C GLY A 24 -2.98 -12.71 -16.61
N ASP A 25 -4.14 -13.05 -17.18
CA ASP A 25 -5.26 -13.65 -16.46
C ASP A 25 -4.89 -14.93 -15.72
N LEU A 26 -4.02 -15.76 -16.28
CA LEU A 26 -3.55 -16.99 -15.62
C LEU A 26 -2.73 -16.68 -14.36
N ASN A 27 -1.78 -15.76 -14.44
CA ASN A 27 -0.94 -15.40 -13.30
C ASN A 27 -1.76 -14.69 -12.21
N ASP A 28 -2.62 -13.75 -12.62
CA ASP A 28 -3.50 -13.01 -11.71
C ASP A 28 -4.48 -13.97 -11.01
N PHE A 29 -5.02 -14.96 -11.73
CA PHE A 29 -5.86 -16.01 -11.16
C PHE A 29 -5.08 -16.90 -10.17
N MET A 30 -3.85 -17.32 -10.50
CA MET A 30 -3.03 -18.14 -9.60
C MET A 30 -2.67 -17.41 -8.29
N HIS A 31 -2.56 -16.09 -8.33
CA HIS A 31 -2.42 -15.25 -7.14
C HIS A 31 -3.76 -14.96 -6.44
N GLY A 32 -4.89 -15.43 -6.97
CA GLY A 32 -6.23 -15.11 -6.49
C GLY A 32 -6.52 -13.61 -6.52
N TRP A 33 -5.90 -12.88 -7.45
CA TRP A 33 -5.91 -11.41 -7.57
C TRP A 33 -5.30 -10.64 -6.38
N LEU A 34 -4.63 -11.34 -5.46
CA LEU A 34 -3.95 -10.72 -4.31
C LEU A 34 -2.57 -10.13 -4.67
N ASN A 35 -2.21 -10.10 -5.95
CA ASN A 35 -0.97 -9.52 -6.46
C ASN A 35 -1.06 -8.00 -6.71
N TYR A 36 -2.26 -7.40 -6.68
CA TYR A 36 -2.52 -5.96 -6.81
C TYR A 36 -2.80 -5.26 -5.47
N GLN A 37 -1.95 -5.49 -4.47
CA GLN A 37 -2.13 -4.93 -3.13
C GLN A 37 -2.11 -3.40 -3.11
N ILE A 38 -1.22 -2.75 -3.86
CA ILE A 38 -1.12 -1.28 -3.88
C ILE A 38 -2.44 -0.67 -4.38
N GLU A 39 -2.97 -1.16 -5.50
CA GLU A 39 -4.23 -0.68 -6.06
C GLU A 39 -5.41 -0.98 -5.13
N HIS A 40 -5.44 -2.16 -4.51
CA HIS A 40 -6.46 -2.52 -3.54
C HIS A 40 -6.48 -1.58 -2.33
N HIS A 41 -5.31 -1.22 -1.79
CA HIS A 41 -5.22 -0.32 -0.65
C HIS A 41 -5.56 1.14 -1.02
N CYS A 42 -5.29 1.56 -2.25
CA CYS A 42 -5.71 2.87 -2.76
C CYS A 42 -7.23 2.92 -3.01
N TRP A 43 -7.80 1.88 -3.60
CA TRP A 43 -9.19 1.84 -4.05
C TRP A 43 -9.88 0.50 -3.73
N PRO A 44 -10.20 0.22 -2.45
CA PRO A 44 -10.71 -1.09 -2.03
C PRO A 44 -12.07 -1.45 -2.65
N ASP A 45 -12.80 -0.47 -3.17
CA ASP A 45 -14.15 -0.64 -3.74
C ASP A 45 -14.14 -1.02 -5.24
N LEU A 46 -12.98 -0.97 -5.91
CA LEU A 46 -12.89 -1.28 -7.34
C LEU A 46 -12.80 -2.79 -7.61
N SER A 47 -13.20 -3.20 -8.81
CA SER A 47 -13.07 -4.60 -9.24
C SER A 47 -11.61 -4.95 -9.57
N MET A 48 -11.30 -6.25 -9.53
CA MET A 48 -9.96 -6.75 -9.82
C MET A 48 -9.47 -6.39 -11.24
N LEU A 49 -10.39 -6.42 -12.22
CA LEU A 49 -10.10 -5.96 -13.59
C LEU A 49 -9.75 -4.46 -13.63
N ALA A 50 -10.39 -3.64 -12.79
CA ALA A 50 -10.09 -2.22 -12.71
C ALA A 50 -8.70 -1.98 -12.10
N TYR A 51 -8.26 -2.80 -11.14
CA TYR A 51 -6.88 -2.75 -10.63
C TYR A 51 -5.86 -3.02 -11.73
N GLN A 52 -6.05 -4.09 -12.51
CA GLN A 52 -5.16 -4.44 -13.62
C GLN A 52 -5.08 -3.31 -14.65
N LYS A 53 -6.21 -2.67 -14.98
CA LYS A 53 -6.25 -1.53 -15.91
C LYS A 53 -5.63 -0.25 -15.35
N GLY A 54 -5.84 0.03 -14.06
CA GLY A 54 -5.37 1.26 -13.41
C GLY A 54 -3.91 1.20 -12.94
N GLN A 55 -3.36 0.01 -12.73
CA GLN A 55 -1.97 -0.16 -12.28
C GLN A 55 -0.95 0.62 -13.14
N PRO A 56 -0.96 0.56 -14.49
CA PRO A 56 0.01 1.29 -15.31
C PRO A 56 -0.06 2.81 -15.09
N GLU A 57 -1.26 3.36 -14.93
CA GLU A 57 -1.45 4.80 -14.68
C GLU A 57 -0.92 5.18 -13.29
N LEU A 58 -1.19 4.37 -12.26
CA LEU A 58 -0.67 4.61 -10.92
C LEU A 58 0.86 4.53 -10.88
N LYS A 59 1.46 3.55 -11.58
CA LYS A 59 2.92 3.44 -11.74
C LYS A 59 3.51 4.70 -12.37
N GLN A 60 2.92 5.23 -13.44
CA GLN A 60 3.37 6.45 -14.10
C GLN A 60 3.30 7.68 -13.17
N ILE A 61 2.23 7.81 -12.39
CA ILE A 61 2.11 8.89 -11.39
C ILE A 61 3.21 8.74 -10.34
N CYS A 62 3.43 7.54 -9.82
CA CYS A 62 4.46 7.28 -8.82
C CYS A 62 5.85 7.63 -9.35
N GLU A 63 6.18 7.22 -10.58
CA GLU A 63 7.43 7.55 -11.26
C GLU A 63 7.59 9.07 -11.42
N LYS A 64 6.57 9.76 -11.93
CA LYS A 64 6.58 11.22 -12.14
C LYS A 64 6.91 12.01 -10.87
N TYR A 65 6.44 11.55 -9.72
CA TYR A 65 6.64 12.22 -8.42
C TYR A 65 7.71 11.57 -7.54
N GLY A 66 8.46 10.59 -8.05
CA GLY A 66 9.53 9.91 -7.30
C GLY A 66 9.03 9.07 -6.11
N VAL A 67 7.77 8.64 -6.12
CA VAL A 67 7.20 7.76 -5.10
C VAL A 67 7.57 6.31 -5.42
N PRO A 68 8.17 5.56 -4.47
CA PRO A 68 8.56 4.18 -4.74
C PRO A 68 7.33 3.28 -4.85
N TYR A 69 7.03 2.88 -6.08
CA TYR A 69 6.07 1.82 -6.38
C TYR A 69 6.81 0.48 -6.38
N VAL A 70 6.54 -0.38 -5.40
CA VAL A 70 7.31 -1.62 -5.21
C VAL A 70 6.51 -2.81 -5.74
N GLN A 71 7.13 -3.57 -6.65
CA GLN A 71 6.64 -4.85 -7.13
C GLN A 71 7.76 -5.88 -7.02
N GLU A 72 7.54 -6.96 -6.27
CA GLU A 72 8.58 -7.96 -5.98
C GLU A 72 8.00 -9.37 -6.02
N ASN A 73 8.81 -10.36 -6.41
CA ASN A 73 8.39 -11.75 -6.36
C ASN A 73 8.02 -12.20 -4.93
N VAL A 74 6.98 -13.02 -4.80
CA VAL A 74 6.47 -13.51 -3.51
C VAL A 74 7.53 -14.20 -2.65
N PHE A 75 8.46 -14.96 -3.26
CA PHE A 75 9.51 -15.65 -2.53
C PHE A 75 10.58 -14.68 -1.99
N VAL A 76 10.86 -13.60 -2.71
CA VAL A 76 11.73 -12.51 -2.22
C VAL A 76 11.09 -11.86 -1.00
N ARG A 77 9.78 -11.59 -1.05
CA ARG A 77 9.02 -11.04 0.08
C ARG A 77 8.99 -11.99 1.27
N LEU A 78 8.77 -13.27 1.04
CA LEU A 78 8.84 -14.30 2.09
C LEU A 78 10.20 -14.32 2.78
N LYS A 79 11.29 -14.31 2.02
CA LYS A 79 12.65 -14.24 2.58
C LYS A 79 12.83 -12.99 3.44
N LYS A 80 12.44 -11.82 2.95
CA LYS A 80 12.52 -10.55 3.71
C LYS A 80 11.73 -10.62 5.01
N THR A 81 10.51 -11.17 4.99
CA THR A 81 9.71 -11.40 6.20
C THR A 81 10.44 -12.30 7.20
N LEU A 82 10.99 -13.43 6.74
CA LEU A 82 11.76 -14.32 7.61
C LEU A 82 12.99 -13.64 8.21
N ASP A 83 13.72 -12.84 7.41
CA ASP A 83 14.88 -12.11 7.90
C ASP A 83 14.50 -11.08 8.97
N ILE A 84 13.34 -10.42 8.86
CA ILE A 84 12.78 -9.57 9.92
C ILE A 84 12.43 -10.39 11.16
N MET A 85 11.74 -11.53 11.00
CA MET A 85 11.35 -12.40 12.12
C MET A 85 12.57 -12.92 12.90
N LYS A 86 13.68 -13.18 12.21
CA LYS A 86 14.95 -13.61 12.80
C LYS A 86 15.79 -12.44 13.35
N GLY A 87 15.30 -11.20 13.30
CA GLY A 87 16.03 -10.01 13.75
C GLY A 87 17.22 -9.61 12.88
N LYS A 88 17.35 -10.16 11.66
CA LYS A 88 18.41 -9.80 10.71
C LYS A 88 18.13 -8.49 9.97
N SER A 89 16.87 -8.05 9.97
CA SER A 89 16.42 -6.83 9.34
C SER A 89 15.24 -6.25 10.13
N GLN A 90 14.76 -5.06 9.75
CA GLN A 90 13.64 -4.38 10.38
C GLN A 90 12.56 -4.01 9.36
N MET A 91 11.31 -3.92 9.82
CA MET A 91 10.22 -3.40 9.01
C MET A 91 10.49 -1.94 8.66
N ARG A 92 10.34 -1.59 7.38
CA ARG A 92 10.38 -0.21 6.94
C ARG A 92 9.24 0.56 7.60
N ARG A 93 9.56 1.67 8.27
CA ARG A 93 8.58 2.63 8.76
C ARG A 93 8.23 3.62 7.64
N TYR A 94 6.98 4.08 7.63
CA TYR A 94 6.59 5.22 6.81
C TYR A 94 7.33 6.48 7.32
N PRO A 95 7.97 7.28 6.45
CA PRO A 95 8.70 8.46 6.90
C PRO A 95 7.79 9.56 7.43
N ASP A 96 8.09 10.09 8.62
CA ASP A 96 7.31 11.17 9.24
C ASP A 96 7.30 12.45 8.40
N THR A 97 8.32 12.67 7.57
CA THR A 97 8.41 13.81 6.64
C THR A 97 7.30 13.83 5.59
N PHE A 98 6.63 12.69 5.35
CA PHE A 98 5.51 12.58 4.43
C PHE A 98 4.16 12.60 5.14
N GLU A 99 4.13 12.73 6.46
CA GLU A 99 2.90 12.89 7.23
C GLU A 99 2.41 14.33 7.12
N ARG A 100 1.12 14.50 6.83
CA ARG A 100 0.48 15.81 6.86
C ARG A 100 -0.44 15.88 8.05
N GLU A 101 -0.18 16.79 8.98
CA GLU A 101 -0.98 16.95 10.21
C GLU A 101 -2.48 17.11 9.92
N VAL A 102 -2.82 17.86 8.86
CA VAL A 102 -4.21 18.08 8.43
C VAL A 102 -4.91 16.80 7.97
N ASP A 103 -4.17 15.78 7.55
CA ASP A 103 -4.69 14.49 7.12
C ASP A 103 -4.80 13.50 8.30
N MET A 104 -4.28 13.84 9.48
CA MET A 104 -4.32 12.95 10.64
C MET A 104 -5.72 12.86 11.22
N MET A 105 -6.09 11.65 11.64
CA MET A 105 -7.37 11.38 12.28
C MET A 105 -7.24 11.62 13.78
N VAL A 106 -8.11 12.48 14.31
CA VAL A 106 -8.31 12.64 15.75
C VAL A 106 -9.41 11.68 16.15
N TRP A 107 -9.06 10.66 16.94
CA TRP A 107 -10.04 9.74 17.47
C TRP A 107 -10.86 10.43 18.55
N ARG A 108 -12.17 10.18 18.53
CA ARG A 108 -13.08 10.68 19.56
C ARG A 108 -13.91 9.52 20.10
N ASP A 109 -14.15 9.52 21.40
CA ASP A 109 -15.09 8.59 22.02
C ASP A 109 -16.54 8.96 21.67
N GLN A 110 -17.50 8.15 22.12
CA GLN A 110 -18.93 8.40 21.90
C GLN A 110 -19.42 9.71 22.55
N ALA A 111 -18.71 10.23 23.55
CA ALA A 111 -18.99 11.51 24.20
C ALA A 111 -18.28 12.70 23.51
N GLY A 112 -17.57 12.47 22.39
CA GLY A 112 -16.88 13.50 21.60
C GLY A 112 -15.51 13.93 22.15
N ARG A 113 -15.01 13.30 23.22
CA ARG A 113 -13.71 13.61 23.81
C ARG A 113 -12.59 13.02 22.96
N VAL A 114 -11.49 13.75 22.81
CA VAL A 114 -10.31 13.25 22.09
C VAL A 114 -9.73 12.07 22.86
N VAL A 115 -9.52 10.96 22.16
CA VAL A 115 -8.80 9.79 22.67
C VAL A 115 -7.50 9.62 21.88
N ALA A 116 -6.42 9.26 22.59
CA ALA A 116 -5.08 9.10 22.03
C ALA A 116 -4.98 7.88 21.11
#